data_AF-A0A5N0ELG4-F1
#
_entry.id   AF-A0A5N0ELG4-F1
#
_cell.length_a   1.000
_cell.length_b   1.000
_cell.length_c   1.000
_cell.angle_alpha   90.00
_cell.angle_beta   90.00
_cell.angle_gamma   90.00
#
_symmetry.space_group_name_H-M   'P 1'
#
loop_
_entity.id
_entity.type
_entity.pdbx_description
1 polymer ?
#
loop_
_entity_poly.entity_id
_entity_poly.type
_entity_poly.pdbx_seq_one_letter_code
_entity_poly.pdbx_strand_id
1 'polypeptide(L)'
;MTIYANSRSMTSSVTVEWAWRAARSEPAWRLSWLPHHLTREQARAGMELAELLGRTDSVADNQEQARADALAGALGLTVQAALSVLHQRMYDRHPRD
;
A
#
# COMPACT_ATOMS: atom_id res chain seq x y z
N MET A 1 11.18 -4.38 5.10
CA MET A 1 10.20 -3.32 4.83
C MET A 1 10.62 -2.09 5.59
N THR A 2 10.73 -0.94 4.92
CA THR A 2 11.18 0.30 5.55
C THR A 2 10.26 1.44 5.15
N ILE A 3 9.18 1.60 5.92
CA ILE A 3 8.27 2.75 5.79
C ILE A 3 8.81 3.91 6.61
N TYR A 4 9.09 5.03 5.94
CA TYR A 4 9.45 6.29 6.56
C TYR A 4 8.16 7.05 6.89
N ALA A 5 7.89 7.27 8.17
CA ALA A 5 6.65 7.89 8.62
C ALA A 5 6.91 9.12 9.49
N ASN A 6 6.18 10.20 9.23
CA ASN A 6 6.06 11.35 10.13
C ASN A 6 4.57 11.57 10.49
N SER A 7 4.24 12.71 11.12
CA SER A 7 2.87 13.01 11.57
C SER A 7 1.87 13.30 10.42
N ARG A 8 2.35 13.49 9.19
CA ARG A 8 1.57 13.91 8.03
C ARG A 8 1.73 13.03 6.80
N SER A 9 2.80 12.25 6.70
CA SER A 9 3.05 11.40 5.53
C SER A 9 3.74 10.10 5.89
N MET A 10 3.54 9.10 5.03
CA MET A 10 4.31 7.86 5.01
C MET A 10 4.81 7.61 3.59
N THR A 11 6.08 7.29 3.45
CA THR A 11 6.73 6.98 2.16
C THR A 11 7.57 5.73 2.31
N SER A 12 8.05 5.21 1.18
CA SER A 12 8.92 4.06 1.12
C SER A 12 10.00 4.30 0.07
N SER A 13 11.14 3.62 0.19
CA SER A 13 12.17 3.61 -0.86
C SER A 13 11.97 2.49 -1.89
N VAL A 14 11.00 1.60 -1.69
CA VAL A 14 10.76 0.40 -2.52
C VAL A 14 9.59 0.60 -3.48
N THR A 15 8.48 1.14 -2.97
CA THR A 15 7.31 1.54 -3.76
C THR A 15 7.24 3.06 -3.92
N VAL A 16 6.71 3.49 -5.06
CA VAL A 16 6.36 4.90 -5.33
C VAL A 16 5.03 5.32 -4.71
N GLU A 17 4.30 4.36 -4.14
CA GLU A 17 3.07 4.66 -3.42
C GLU A 17 3.38 5.33 -2.08
N TRP A 18 2.46 6.16 -1.61
CA TRP A 18 2.64 6.98 -0.41
C TRP A 18 1.30 7.19 0.30
N ALA A 19 1.38 7.53 1.58
CA ALA A 19 0.22 7.91 2.38
C ALA A 19 0.35 9.35 2.87
N TRP A 20 -0.77 10.05 2.98
CA TRP A 20 -0.83 11.37 3.58
C TRP A 20 -2.03 11.53 4.50
N ARG A 21 -1.89 12.44 5.46
CA ARG A 21 -2.95 12.79 6.38
C ARG A 21 -3.80 13.92 5.77
N ALA A 22 -5.02 13.59 5.34
CA ALA A 22 -5.99 14.48 4.70
C ALA A 22 -6.83 15.29 5.70
N ALA A 23 -6.96 14.84 6.96
CA ALA A 23 -7.77 15.51 7.98
C ALA A 23 -7.08 15.58 9.37
N ARG A 24 -7.66 16.33 10.31
CA ARG A 24 -7.17 16.37 11.70
C ARG A 24 -7.76 15.29 12.60
N SER A 25 -8.96 14.80 12.28
CA SER A 25 -9.67 13.74 13.02
C SER A 25 -9.58 12.42 12.26
N GLU A 26 -9.36 11.32 12.98
CA GLU A 26 -9.35 9.98 12.39
C GLU A 26 -10.77 9.53 11.97
N PRO A 27 -10.92 8.73 10.89
CA PRO A 27 -9.87 8.27 9.97
C PRO A 27 -9.40 9.41 9.05
N ALA A 28 -8.11 9.74 9.14
CA ALA A 28 -7.55 10.93 8.50
C ALA A 28 -6.63 10.62 7.32
N TRP A 29 -6.19 9.38 7.18
CA TRP A 29 -5.15 9.01 6.25
C TRP A 29 -5.72 8.58 4.90
N ARG A 30 -4.98 8.85 3.83
CA ARG A 30 -5.29 8.38 2.49
C ARG A 30 -4.03 7.77 1.89
N LEU A 31 -4.24 6.78 1.02
CA LEU A 31 -3.17 6.18 0.22
C LEU A 31 -3.26 6.70 -1.20
N SER A 32 -2.12 6.79 -1.88
CA SER A 32 -2.05 7.18 -3.29
C SER A 32 -2.78 6.22 -4.22
N TRP A 33 -2.99 4.99 -3.78
CA TRP A 33 -3.59 3.93 -4.57
C TRP A 33 -4.95 3.43 -4.05
N LEU A 34 -5.41 3.87 -2.88
CA LEU A 34 -6.75 3.53 -2.37
C LEU A 34 -7.58 4.79 -2.08
N PRO A 35 -8.87 4.82 -2.48
CA PRO A 35 -9.66 6.05 -2.43
C PRO A 35 -10.17 6.40 -1.02
N HIS A 36 -10.22 5.44 -0.09
CA HIS A 36 -10.88 5.58 1.20
C HIS A 36 -10.03 6.27 2.27
N HIS A 37 -10.71 6.83 3.28
CA HIS A 37 -10.05 7.32 4.49
C HIS A 37 -9.73 6.14 5.41
N LEU A 38 -8.53 6.16 5.96
CA LEU A 38 -7.93 5.09 6.75
C LEU A 38 -7.49 5.65 8.09
N THR A 39 -7.45 4.78 9.09
CA THR A 39 -6.68 5.08 10.30
C THR A 39 -5.19 5.11 9.98
N ARG A 40 -4.39 5.68 10.88
CA ARG A 40 -2.92 5.65 10.74
C ARG A 40 -2.37 4.23 10.59
N GLU A 41 -2.94 3.27 11.33
CA GLU A 41 -2.52 1.86 11.29
C GLU A 41 -2.87 1.21 9.95
N GLN A 42 -4.08 1.45 9.45
CA GLN A 42 -4.48 0.97 8.14
C GLN A 42 -3.65 1.58 7.02
N ALA A 43 -3.37 2.88 7.07
CA ALA A 43 -2.48 3.52 6.10
C ALA A 43 -1.06 2.91 6.14
N ARG A 44 -0.55 2.59 7.32
CA ARG A 44 0.72 1.86 7.45
C ARG A 44 0.63 0.47 6.83
N ALA A 45 -0.45 -0.28 7.11
CA ALA A 45 -0.67 -1.60 6.54
C ALA A 45 -0.72 -1.57 5.00
N GLY A 46 -1.37 -0.56 4.40
CA GLY A 46 -1.40 -0.38 2.95
C GLY A 46 -0.06 0.02 2.34
N MET A 47 0.76 0.76 3.06
CA MET A 47 2.14 1.05 2.64
C MET A 47 3.02 -0.20 2.67
N GLU A 48 2.94 -0.99 3.74
CA GLU A 48 3.65 -2.26 3.85
C GLU A 48 3.19 -3.25 2.76
N LEU A 49 1.88 -3.34 2.51
CA LEU A 49 1.34 -4.17 1.44
C LEU A 49 1.86 -3.74 0.06
N ALA A 50 1.89 -2.44 -0.22
CA ALA A 50 2.41 -1.93 -1.48
C ALA A 50 3.93 -2.16 -1.66
N GLU A 51 4.73 -2.11 -0.58
CA GLU A 51 6.14 -2.53 -0.64
C GLU A 51 6.26 -4.03 -0.94
N LEU A 52 5.45 -4.87 -0.30
CA LEU A 52 5.51 -6.32 -0.45
C LEU A 52 5.19 -6.74 -1.89
N LEU A 53 4.09 -6.22 -2.42
CA LEU A 53 3.61 -6.55 -3.77
C LEU A 53 4.45 -5.89 -4.88
N GLY A 54 5.16 -4.80 -4.57
CA GLY A 54 6.05 -4.12 -5.52
C GLY A 54 7.42 -4.78 -5.69
N ARG A 55 7.79 -5.73 -4.82
CA ARG A 55 9.06 -6.48 -4.95
C ARG A 55 8.91 -7.56 -6.02
N THR A 56 9.56 -7.35 -7.15
CA THR A 56 9.62 -8.32 -8.27
C THR A 56 10.34 -9.63 -7.86
N ASP A 57 11.13 -9.59 -6.79
CA ASP A 57 11.98 -10.70 -6.35
C ASP A 57 11.27 -11.69 -5.42
N SER A 58 10.05 -11.40 -4.97
CA SER A 58 9.28 -12.22 -4.02
C SER A 58 8.57 -13.38 -4.73
N VAL A 59 9.35 -14.25 -5.37
CA VAL A 59 8.84 -15.52 -5.91
C VAL A 59 8.76 -16.53 -4.77
N ALA A 60 7.54 -16.73 -4.25
CA ALA A 60 7.09 -17.95 -3.56
C ALA A 60 7.56 -18.21 -2.11
N ASP A 61 7.72 -17.19 -1.25
CA ASP A 61 7.75 -17.44 0.20
C ASP A 61 6.32 -17.45 0.77
N ASN A 62 5.89 -18.60 1.30
CA ASN A 62 4.60 -18.76 1.98
C ASN A 62 4.41 -17.77 3.14
N GLN A 63 5.52 -17.37 3.80
CA GLN A 63 5.46 -16.40 4.89
C GLN A 63 5.16 -14.98 4.39
N GLU A 64 5.69 -14.59 3.23
CA GLU A 64 5.38 -13.31 2.61
C GLU A 64 3.94 -13.28 2.11
N GLN A 65 3.44 -14.38 1.54
CA GLN A 65 2.04 -14.48 1.14
C GLN A 65 1.08 -14.35 2.34
N ALA A 66 1.32 -15.08 3.42
CA ALA A 66 0.50 -14.98 4.63
C ALA A 66 0.51 -13.56 5.23
N ARG A 67 1.66 -12.87 5.17
CA ARG A 67 1.77 -11.47 5.58
C ARG A 67 0.98 -10.55 4.66
N ALA A 68 1.04 -10.76 3.34
CA ALA A 68 0.26 -9.99 2.37
C ALA A 68 -1.24 -10.15 2.63
N ASP A 69 -1.70 -11.38 2.91
CA ASP A 69 -3.10 -11.65 3.22
C ASP A 69 -3.57 -10.97 4.51
N ALA A 70 -2.74 -10.99 5.56
CA ALA A 70 -3.05 -10.29 6.81
C ALA A 70 -3.14 -8.76 6.61
N LEU A 71 -2.21 -8.17 5.85
CA LEU A 71 -2.20 -6.73 5.56
C LEU A 71 -3.39 -6.32 4.68
N ALA A 72 -3.72 -7.12 3.67
CA ALA A 72 -4.88 -6.89 2.82
C ALA A 72 -6.19 -7.01 3.62
N GLY A 73 -6.28 -8.01 4.51
CA GLY A 73 -7.41 -8.19 5.42
C GLY A 73 -7.65 -6.99 6.35
N ALA A 74 -6.58 -6.37 6.86
CA ALA A 74 -6.68 -5.15 7.68
C ALA A 74 -7.26 -3.95 6.92
N LEU A 75 -7.20 -3.99 5.58
CA LEU A 75 -7.78 -2.98 4.68
C LEU A 75 -9.16 -3.39 4.14
N GLY A 76 -9.67 -4.57 4.51
CA GLY A 76 -10.89 -5.13 3.94
C GLY A 76 -10.74 -5.55 2.46
N LEU A 77 -9.52 -5.89 2.04
CA LEU A 77 -9.20 -6.26 0.66
C LEU A 77 -8.63 -7.67 0.60
N THR A 78 -8.61 -8.24 -0.61
CA THR A 78 -7.78 -9.41 -0.93
C THR A 78 -6.46 -8.96 -1.55
N VAL A 79 -5.43 -9.79 -1.47
CA VAL A 79 -4.14 -9.53 -2.14
C VAL A 79 -4.32 -9.33 -3.64
N GLN A 80 -5.19 -10.11 -4.28
CA GLN A 80 -5.49 -9.99 -5.72
C GLN A 80 -6.13 -8.64 -6.07
N ALA A 81 -7.04 -8.14 -5.24
CA ALA A 81 -7.63 -6.82 -5.44
C ALA A 81 -6.56 -5.72 -5.31
N ALA A 82 -5.67 -5.84 -4.31
CA ALA A 82 -4.58 -4.88 -4.12
C ALA A 82 -3.59 -4.89 -5.31
N LEU A 83 -3.17 -6.07 -5.78
CA LEU A 83 -2.34 -6.23 -6.97
C LEU A 83 -2.97 -5.59 -8.20
N SER A 84 -4.27 -5.83 -8.43
CA SER A 84 -4.98 -5.29 -9.60
C SER A 84 -4.93 -3.76 -9.62
N VAL A 85 -5.16 -3.11 -8.47
CA VAL A 85 -5.11 -1.65 -8.35
C VAL A 85 -3.70 -1.11 -8.54
N LEU A 86 -2.70 -1.75 -7.93
CA LEU A 86 -1.29 -1.32 -8.05
C LEU A 86 -0.77 -1.49 -9.49
N HIS A 87 -1.10 -2.60 -10.16
CA HIS A 87 -0.75 -2.82 -11.56
C HIS A 87 -1.42 -1.80 -12.48
N GLN A 88 -2.71 -1.51 -12.30
CA GLN A 88 -3.40 -0.50 -13.10
C GLN A 88 -2.69 0.85 -12.98
N ARG A 89 -2.30 1.26 -11.77
CA ARG A 89 -1.54 2.50 -11.57
C ARG A 89 -0.15 2.48 -12.21
N MET A 90 0.51 1.33 -12.25
CA MET A 90 1.78 1.19 -12.95
C MET A 90 1.61 1.42 -14.46
N TYR A 91 0.55 0.87 -15.05
CA TYR A 91 0.20 1.09 -16.45
C TYR A 91 -0.19 2.54 -16.75
N ASP A 92 -1.01 3.17 -15.90
CA ASP A 92 -1.41 4.57 -16.09
C ASP A 92 -0.21 5.54 -16.03
N ARG A 93 0.86 5.15 -15.31
CA ARG A 93 2.12 5.91 -15.22
C ARG A 93 3.06 5.71 -16.40
N HIS A 94 2.93 4.60 -17.13
CA HIS A 94 3.70 4.29 -18.33
C HIS A 94 2.73 3.94 -19.47
N PRO A 95 2.06 4.94 -20.08
CA PRO A 95 1.34 4.70 -21.31
C PRO A 95 2.34 4.10 -22.31
N ARG A 96 2.04 2.90 -22.83
CA ARG A 96 2.77 2.36 -23.97
C ARG A 96 2.49 3.31 -25.14
N ASP A 97 3.50 4.10 -25.52
CA ASP A 97 3.54 4.78 -26.81
C ASP A 97 3.57 3.77 -27.97
#